data_AF-A0A7W9WEV4-F1
#
_entry.id   AF-A0A7W9WEV4-F1
#
_cell.length_a   1.000
_cell.length_b   1.000
_cell.length_c   1.000
_cell.angle_alpha   90.00
_cell.angle_beta   90.00
_cell.angle_gamma   90.00
#
_symmetry.space_group_name_H-M   'P 1'
#
loop_
_entity.id
_entity.type
_entity.pdbx_description
1 polymer ?
#
loop_
_entity_poly.entity_id
_entity_poly.type
_entity_poly.pdbx_seq_one_letter_code
_entity_poly.pdbx_strand_id
1 'polypeptide(L)'
;MYVYLLTNPAGTVLYTGLTNDLERRLYEHSQGLGEASCFTGRYQCNLLMYFEALPNARQAIAREKEIKGWSRAKKEQLIAALNPTWAPIDLGTWDGGNSAAGN
;
A
#
# COMPACT_ATOMS: atom_id res chain seq x y z
N MET A 1 -12.16 -5.80 5.20
CA MET A 1 -11.65 -5.52 3.84
C MET A 1 -10.53 -4.50 3.97
N TYR A 2 -9.53 -4.54 3.11
CA TYR A 2 -8.40 -3.62 3.16
C TYR A 2 -8.30 -2.81 1.88
N VAL A 3 -7.98 -1.53 2.00
CA VAL A 3 -7.46 -0.71 0.90
C VAL A 3 -5.98 -0.47 1.20
N TYR A 4 -5.13 -0.53 0.19
CA TYR A 4 -3.68 -0.43 0.35
C TYR A 4 -3.04 0.39 -0.75
N LEU A 5 -1.90 1.01 -0.44
CA LEU A 5 -1.02 1.64 -1.42
C LEU A 5 0.33 0.94 -1.44
N LEU A 6 0.76 0.53 -2.64
CA LEU A 6 2.10 0.01 -2.90
C LEU A 6 2.91 1.03 -3.71
N THR A 7 4.22 0.99 -3.53
CA THR A 7 5.17 1.71 -4.38
C THR A 7 6.24 0.79 -4.93
N ASN A 8 6.94 1.27 -5.95
CA ASN A 8 8.18 0.69 -6.44
C ASN A 8 9.39 1.20 -5.62
N PRO A 9 10.56 0.54 -5.71
CA PRO A 9 11.77 0.96 -5.00
C PRO A 9 12.21 2.40 -5.28
N ALA A 10 11.94 2.92 -6.48
CA ALA A 10 12.23 4.30 -6.84
C ALA A 10 11.24 5.32 -6.23
N GLY A 11 10.17 4.87 -5.59
CA GLY A 11 9.13 5.74 -5.04
C GLY A 11 8.30 6.47 -6.09
N THR A 12 8.46 6.17 -7.38
CA THR A 12 7.89 6.95 -8.49
C THR A 12 6.48 6.53 -8.90
N VAL A 13 5.99 5.37 -8.47
CA VAL A 13 4.65 4.87 -8.81
C VAL A 13 3.89 4.55 -7.55
N LEU A 14 2.68 5.08 -7.40
CA LEU A 14 1.76 4.70 -6.33
C LEU A 14 0.60 3.90 -6.90
N TYR A 15 0.57 2.62 -6.56
CA TYR A 15 -0.52 1.70 -6.91
C TYR A 15 -1.52 1.65 -5.76
N THR A 16 -2.81 1.78 -6.07
CA THR A 16 -3.90 1.64 -5.08
C THR A 16 -4.71 0.40 -5.40
N GLY A 17 -4.90 -0.47 -4.40
CA GLY A 17 -5.69 -1.69 -4.52
C GLY A 17 -6.57 -1.94 -3.30
N LEU A 18 -7.43 -2.94 -3.43
CA LEU A 18 -8.23 -3.46 -2.32
C LEU A 18 -8.18 -5.00 -2.29
N THR A 19 -8.33 -5.57 -1.10
CA THR A 19 -8.33 -7.02 -0.89
C THR A 19 -9.08 -7.38 0.39
N ASN A 20 -9.59 -8.61 0.47
CA ASN A 20 -10.10 -9.16 1.74
C ASN A 20 -8.99 -9.69 2.64
N ASP A 21 -7.83 -9.98 2.06
CA ASP A 21 -6.67 -10.60 2.70
C ASP A 21 -5.42 -9.88 2.21
N LEU A 22 -4.84 -9.06 3.09
CA LEU A 22 -3.71 -8.20 2.76
C LEU A 22 -2.40 -8.99 2.69
N GLU A 23 -2.18 -9.89 3.64
CA GLU A 23 -0.96 -10.72 3.71
C GLU A 23 -0.83 -11.60 2.47
N ARG A 24 -1.89 -12.34 2.11
CA ARG A 24 -1.90 -13.16 0.89
C ARG A 24 -1.65 -12.33 -0.36
N ARG A 25 -2.25 -11.14 -0.45
CA ARG A 25 -2.09 -10.26 -1.62
C ARG A 25 -0.67 -9.71 -1.74
N LEU A 26 -0.03 -9.35 -0.63
CA LEU A 26 1.37 -8.92 -0.63
C LEU A 26 2.30 -10.06 -1.04
N TYR A 27 2.04 -11.27 -0.55
CA TYR A 27 2.76 -12.47 -0.98
C TYR A 27 2.61 -12.68 -2.49
N GLU A 28 1.39 -12.64 -3.04
CA GLU A 28 1.13 -12.75 -4.48
C GLU A 28 1.90 -11.68 -5.29
N HIS A 29 1.89 -10.42 -4.86
CA HIS A 29 2.64 -9.35 -5.52
C HIS A 29 4.15 -9.57 -5.44
N SER A 30 4.67 -10.10 -4.33
CA SER A 30 6.09 -10.44 -4.17
C SER A 30 6.51 -11.63 -5.02
N GLN A 31 5.65 -12.65 -5.17
CA GLN A 31 5.92 -13.81 -6.01
C GLN A 31 5.81 -13.48 -7.50
N GLY A 32 4.91 -12.58 -7.89
CA GLY A 32 4.74 -12.08 -9.26
C GLY A 32 5.77 -11.03 -9.69
N LEU A 33 6.81 -10.77 -8.89
CA LEU A 33 7.90 -9.86 -9.26
C LEU A 33 8.65 -10.41 -10.48
N GLY A 34 8.82 -9.58 -11.52
CA GLY A 34 9.45 -9.98 -12.77
C GLY A 34 8.48 -10.49 -13.84
N GLU A 35 7.20 -10.69 -13.50
CA GLU A 35 6.16 -11.06 -14.47
C GLU A 35 5.69 -9.82 -15.25
N ALA A 36 6.21 -9.65 -16.47
CA ALA A 36 5.97 -8.45 -17.28
C ALA A 36 4.51 -8.27 -17.73
N SER A 37 3.71 -9.33 -17.69
CA SER A 37 2.26 -9.34 -18.00
C SER A 37 1.42 -8.67 -16.91
N CYS A 38 1.93 -8.58 -15.68
CA CYS A 38 1.23 -7.99 -14.54
C CYS A 38 1.79 -6.60 -14.23
N PHE A 39 0.92 -5.61 -14.00
CA PHE A 39 1.32 -4.23 -13.70
C PHE A 39 2.30 -4.15 -12.51
N THR A 40 2.05 -4.93 -11.45
CA THR A 40 2.92 -4.95 -10.27
C THR A 40 4.25 -5.65 -10.49
N GLY A 41 4.31 -6.62 -11.41
CA GLY A 41 5.57 -7.24 -11.84
C GLY A 41 6.39 -6.28 -12.72
N ARG A 42 5.74 -5.60 -13.67
CA ARG A 42 6.37 -4.62 -14.57
C ARG A 42 6.94 -3.41 -13.84
N TYR A 43 6.22 -2.87 -12.86
CA TYR A 43 6.65 -1.68 -12.11
C TYR A 43 7.26 -2.01 -10.76
N GLN A 44 7.41 -3.28 -10.40
CA GLN A 44 7.90 -3.74 -9.10
C GLN A 44 7.20 -3.03 -7.93
N CYS A 45 5.89 -2.83 -8.04
CA CYS A 45 5.10 -2.19 -6.98
C CYS A 45 4.76 -3.21 -5.91
N ASN A 46 5.71 -3.51 -5.03
CA ASN A 46 5.61 -4.51 -3.97
C ASN A 46 5.92 -3.95 -2.57
N LEU A 47 6.29 -2.67 -2.45
CA LEU A 47 6.58 -2.06 -1.17
C LEU A 47 5.30 -1.46 -0.58
N LEU A 48 4.80 -2.02 0.51
CA LEU A 48 3.60 -1.52 1.19
C LEU A 48 3.91 -0.18 1.88
N MET A 49 3.17 0.86 1.52
CA MET A 49 3.34 2.20 2.10
C MET A 49 2.18 2.60 3.02
N TYR A 50 0.99 2.08 2.74
CA TYR A 50 -0.23 2.39 3.48
C TYR A 50 -1.21 1.24 3.39
N PHE A 51 -1.98 1.03 4.45
CA PHE A 51 -3.17 0.20 4.42
C PHE A 51 -4.21 0.70 5.42
N GLU A 52 -5.48 0.44 5.15
CA GLU A 52 -6.58 0.72 6.07
C GLU A 52 -7.61 -0.40 6.04
N ALA A 53 -8.14 -0.77 7.21
CA ALA A 53 -9.18 -1.77 7.35
C ALA A 53 -10.56 -1.11 7.30
N LEU A 54 -11.41 -1.53 6.36
CA LEU A 54 -12.79 -1.07 6.23
C LEU A 54 -13.80 -2.17 6.63
N PRO A 55 -14.93 -1.79 7.25
CA PRO A 55 -15.95 -2.71 7.76
C PRO A 55 -16.59 -3.61 6.70
N ASN A 56 -16.73 -3.13 5.46
CA ASN A 56 -17.42 -3.88 4.41
C ASN A 56 -16.88 -3.53 3.00
N ALA A 57 -17.24 -4.36 2.03
CA ALA A 57 -16.82 -4.22 0.64
C ALA A 57 -17.28 -2.89 0.00
N ARG A 58 -18.49 -2.41 0.32
CA ARG A 58 -19.03 -1.17 -0.24
C ARG A 58 -18.17 0.02 0.16
N GLN A 59 -17.83 0.13 1.44
CA GLN A 59 -16.95 1.19 1.95
C GLN A 59 -15.54 1.06 1.37
N ALA A 60 -14.99 -0.16 1.28
CA ALA A 60 -13.69 -0.38 0.67
C ALA A 60 -13.63 0.05 -0.81
N ILE A 61 -14.66 -0.28 -1.59
CA ILE A 61 -14.74 0.11 -3.01
C ILE A 61 -14.88 1.63 -3.15
N ALA A 62 -15.72 2.27 -2.33
CA ALA A 62 -15.88 3.72 -2.36
C ALA A 62 -14.56 4.43 -2.03
N ARG A 63 -13.86 3.93 -1.01
CA ARG A 63 -12.58 4.46 -0.55
C ARG A 63 -11.46 4.24 -1.55
N GLU A 64 -11.37 3.06 -2.16
CA GLU A 64 -10.40 2.79 -3.23
C GLU A 64 -10.61 3.72 -4.43
N LYS A 65 -11.87 3.92 -4.86
CA LYS A 65 -12.20 4.87 -5.95
C LYS A 65 -11.83 6.30 -5.59
N GLU A 66 -12.12 6.72 -4.37
CA GLU A 66 -11.76 8.04 -3.86
C GLU A 66 -10.24 8.26 -3.94
N ILE A 67 -9.46 7.34 -3.36
CA ILE A 67 -8.00 7.44 -3.34
C ILE A 67 -7.45 7.39 -4.77
N LYS A 68 -7.96 6.52 -5.65
CA LYS A 68 -7.52 6.45 -7.05
C LYS A 68 -7.64 7.80 -7.77
N GLY A 69 -8.72 8.53 -7.52
CA GLY A 69 -8.97 9.87 -8.09
C GLY A 69 -8.15 11.00 -7.47
N TRP A 70 -7.40 10.76 -6.41
CA TRP A 70 -6.59 11.80 -5.78
C TRP A 70 -5.32 12.12 -6.55
N SER A 71 -4.89 13.38 -6.40
CA SER A 71 -3.55 13.79 -6.79
C SER A 71 -2.49 13.01 -6.02
N ARG A 72 -1.30 12.91 -6.60
CA ARG A 72 -0.15 12.27 -5.95
C ARG A 72 0.16 12.88 -4.59
N ALA A 73 0.23 14.21 -4.50
CA ALA A 73 0.51 14.92 -3.24
C ALA A 73 -0.47 14.53 -2.12
N LYS A 74 -1.77 14.36 -2.44
CA LYS A 74 -2.77 13.95 -1.46
C LYS A 74 -2.60 12.50 -1.01
N LYS A 75 -2.17 11.60 -1.91
CA LYS A 75 -1.81 10.22 -1.55
C LYS A 75 -0.56 10.18 -0.65
N GLU A 76 0.42 11.01 -0.94
CA GLU A 76 1.65 11.10 -0.15
C GLU A 76 1.36 11.63 1.27
N GLN A 77 0.45 12.61 1.41
CA GLN A 77 -0.05 13.06 2.70
C GLN A 77 -0.79 11.96 3.47
N LEU A 78 -1.61 11.16 2.77
CA LEU A 78 -2.29 10.02 3.38
C LEU A 78 -1.28 8.98 3.90
N ILE A 79 -0.26 8.66 3.10
CA ILE A 79 0.84 7.78 3.51
C ILE A 79 1.55 8.37 4.72
N ALA A 80 1.98 9.63 4.67
CA ALA A 80 2.74 10.27 5.74
C ALA A 80 1.96 10.36 7.06
N ALA A 81 0.63 10.43 7.02
CA ALA A 81 -0.21 10.44 8.21
C ALA A 81 -0.20 9.10 8.98
N LEU A 82 -0.03 7.97 8.28
CA LEU A 82 0.08 6.63 8.88
C LEU A 82 1.54 6.20 9.06
N ASN A 83 2.39 6.56 8.10
CA ASN A 83 3.77 6.12 7.96
C ASN A 83 4.68 7.35 7.73
N PRO A 84 5.01 8.10 8.78
CA PRO A 84 5.79 9.34 8.67
C PRO A 84 7.21 9.12 8.14
N THR A 85 7.79 7.94 8.40
CA THR A 85 9.15 7.60 7.96
C THR A 85 9.22 7.24 6.48
N TRP A 86 8.07 6.98 5.84
CA TRP A 86 8.01 6.54 4.44
C TRP A 86 8.79 5.24 4.16
N ALA A 87 9.08 4.47 5.21
CA ALA A 87 9.73 3.16 5.08
C ALA A 87 8.70 2.10 4.68
N PRO A 88 9.09 1.06 3.92
CA PRO A 88 8.21 -0.07 3.65
C PRO A 88 7.66 -0.68 4.93
N ILE A 89 6.34 -0.86 4.96
CA ILE A 89 5.63 -1.49 6.06
C ILE A 89 5.74 -3.01 5.90
N ASP A 90 6.27 -3.65 6.92
CA ASP A 90 6.17 -5.10 7.10
C ASP A 90 5.06 -5.40 8.13
N LEU A 91 4.02 -6.11 7.70
CA LEU A 91 2.86 -6.42 8.54
C LEU A 91 3.20 -7.22 9.79
N GLY A 92 4.29 -8.00 9.78
CA GLY A 92 4.71 -8.79 10.94
C GLY A 92 5.40 -7.96 12.03
N THR A 93 5.95 -6.80 11.66
CA THR A 93 6.74 -5.95 12.57
C THR A 93 6.17 -4.54 12.73
N TRP A 94 5.12 -4.20 11.98
CA TRP A 94 4.48 -2.89 12.03
C TRP A 94 3.79 -2.62 13.36
N ASP A 95 4.24 -1.59 14.05
CA ASP A 95 3.74 -1.17 15.36
C ASP A 95 2.75 0.01 15.30
N GLY A 96 2.26 0.36 14.10
CA GLY A 96 1.39 1.51 13.91
C GLY A 96 2.12 2.81 13.54
N GLY A 97 3.40 2.73 13.14
CA GLY A 97 4.18 3.89 12.70
C GLY A 97 4.86 4.62 13.84
N ASN A 98 4.99 3.96 14.99
CA ASN A 98 5.61 4.51 16.20
C ASN A 98 7.11 4.19 16.29
N SER A 99 7.62 3.35 15.38
CA SER A 99 9.04 3.05 15.21
C SER A 99 9.81 4.20 14.53
N ALA A 100 9.84 5.37 15.17
CA ALA A 100 10.79 6.45 14.91
C ALA A 100 11.09 7.26 16.18
N ALA A 101 11.17 6.60 17.32
CA ALA A 101 11.76 7.16 18.54
C ALA A 101 12.40 6.05 19.38
N GLY A 102 13.67 5.72 19.15
CA GLY A 102 14.36 4.74 19.98
C GLY A 102 15.79 4.43 19.54
N ASN A 103 16.71 5.30 20.00
CA ASN A 103 18.19 5.16 20.12
C ASN A 103 19.03 4.84 18.88
#